data_AF-A0A2N5Z065-F1
#
_entry.id   AF-A0A2N5Z065-F1
#
_cell.length_a   1.000
_cell.length_b   1.000
_cell.length_c   1.000
_cell.angle_alpha   90.00
_cell.angle_beta   90.00
_cell.angle_gamma   90.00
#
_symmetry.space_group_name_H-M   'P 1'
#
loop_
_entity.id
_entity.type
_entity.pdbx_description
1 polymer ?
#
loop_
_entity_poly.entity_id
_entity_poly.type
_entity_poly.pdbx_seq_one_letter_code
_entity_poly.pdbx_strand_id
1 'polypeptide(L)'
;MKKGMRIFWVLMFVLFASISFAQPVVSFDASAIEACAPAEITFTNTTTGCTGAATYYWLDGSGDNSNNENPTFYYNSGGTYTVSLEVTCDGFTESNTMEITIYDPPSA
;
A
#
# COMPACT_ATOMS: atom_id res chain seq x y z
N MET A 1 -0.69 -48.78 46.05
CA MET A 1 0.70 -48.33 46.32
C MET A 1 1.30 -47.91 44.99
N LYS A 2 1.08 -46.66 44.56
CA LYS A 2 2.04 -45.53 44.57
C LYS A 2 3.40 -45.84 43.94
N LYS A 3 3.68 -45.18 42.81
CA LYS A 3 4.92 -44.48 42.38
C LYS A 3 4.82 -44.35 40.85
N GLY A 4 4.70 -43.20 40.19
CA GLY A 4 4.81 -41.79 40.55
C GLY A 4 5.15 -41.06 39.25
N MET A 5 4.18 -40.34 38.68
CA MET A 5 4.38 -39.36 37.61
C MET A 5 5.47 -38.36 38.05
N ARG A 6 6.52 -38.16 37.25
CA ARG A 6 7.59 -37.20 37.54
C ARG A 6 7.90 -36.34 36.32
N ILE A 7 7.32 -35.14 36.38
CA ILE A 7 7.72 -33.92 35.69
C ILE A 7 9.21 -33.66 35.93
N PHE A 8 10.03 -33.75 34.88
CA PHE A 8 11.45 -33.37 34.81
C PHE A 8 11.77 -33.30 33.31
N TRP A 9 11.43 -32.26 32.56
CA TRP A 9 12.06 -30.94 32.60
C TRP A 9 11.11 -29.98 31.85
N VAL A 10 10.39 -29.13 32.57
CA VAL A 10 10.01 -27.83 32.03
C VAL A 10 11.30 -27.02 32.05
N LEU A 11 12.15 -27.18 31.03
CA LEU A 11 12.95 -26.05 30.59
C LEU A 11 12.29 -25.47 29.37
N MET A 12 11.92 -24.21 29.53
CA MET A 12 11.83 -23.19 28.51
C MET A 12 11.44 -23.79 27.16
N PHE A 13 10.13 -24.01 26.98
CA PHE A 13 9.33 -22.94 26.41
C PHE A 13 10.08 -22.45 25.18
N VAL A 14 9.88 -23.16 24.08
CA VAL A 14 10.17 -22.64 22.76
C VAL A 14 9.39 -21.32 22.69
N LEU A 15 10.02 -20.23 23.11
CA LEU A 15 9.75 -18.89 22.64
C LEU A 15 10.22 -18.87 21.18
N PHE A 16 9.59 -19.69 20.35
CA PHE A 16 9.23 -19.15 19.06
C PHE A 16 8.12 -18.17 19.43
N ALA A 17 8.54 -16.95 19.79
CA ALA A 17 7.72 -15.83 19.43
C ALA A 17 7.46 -16.05 17.94
N SER A 18 6.23 -16.40 17.58
CA SER A 18 5.78 -16.26 16.21
C SER A 18 5.94 -14.77 15.94
N ILE A 19 7.09 -14.36 15.41
CA ILE A 19 7.26 -13.00 14.91
C ILE A 19 6.33 -12.96 13.71
N SER A 20 5.08 -12.58 13.97
CA SER A 20 4.14 -12.23 12.93
C SER A 20 4.64 -10.91 12.37
N PHE A 21 5.52 -10.97 11.37
CA PHE A 21 5.77 -9.81 10.53
C PHE A 21 4.43 -9.44 9.92
N ALA A 22 3.91 -8.26 10.28
CA ALA A 22 2.72 -7.74 9.63
C ALA A 22 3.12 -7.44 8.19
N GLN A 23 2.67 -8.27 7.24
CA GLN A 23 2.82 -7.97 5.82
C GLN A 23 2.16 -6.61 5.53
N PRO A 24 2.74 -5.77 4.66
CA PRO A 24 2.13 -4.49 4.33
C PRO A 24 0.77 -4.70 3.68
N VAL A 25 -0.24 -3.99 4.17
CA VAL A 25 -1.54 -3.89 3.52
C VAL A 25 -1.53 -2.58 2.76
N VAL A 26 -1.21 -2.66 1.46
CA VAL A 26 -1.06 -1.49 0.60
C VAL A 26 -2.42 -0.88 0.32
N SER A 27 -2.55 0.40 0.65
CA SER A 27 -3.76 1.19 0.48
C SER A 27 -3.37 2.64 0.25
N PHE A 28 -4.23 3.36 -0.46
CA PHE A 28 -4.10 4.78 -0.67
C PHE A 28 -5.45 5.42 -1.00
N ASP A 29 -5.54 6.72 -0.76
CA ASP A 29 -6.67 7.57 -1.13
C ASP A 29 -6.26 8.56 -2.22
N ALA A 30 -7.24 9.07 -2.96
CA ALA A 30 -7.07 10.13 -3.95
C ALA A 30 -7.89 11.36 -3.54
N SER A 31 -7.40 12.56 -3.83
CA SER A 31 -8.14 13.81 -3.56
C SER A 31 -9.46 13.89 -4.33
N ALA A 32 -9.55 13.23 -5.48
CA ALA A 32 -10.78 12.98 -6.22
C ALA A 32 -10.62 11.72 -7.08
N ILE A 33 -11.70 10.94 -7.20
CA ILE A 33 -11.79 9.80 -8.14
C ILE A 33 -12.48 10.17 -9.45
N GLU A 34 -13.09 11.35 -9.50
CA GLU A 34 -13.73 11.94 -10.68
C GLU A 34 -13.39 13.44 -10.74
N ALA A 35 -12.93 13.93 -11.90
CA ALA A 35 -12.61 15.35 -12.12
C ALA A 35 -12.71 15.73 -13.61
N CYS A 36 -12.63 17.01 -13.96
CA CYS A 36 -12.53 17.46 -15.36
C CYS A 36 -11.09 17.89 -15.68
N ALA A 37 -10.62 17.59 -16.89
CA ALA A 37 -9.30 18.03 -17.34
C ALA A 37 -9.24 19.56 -17.56
N PRO A 38 -8.10 20.22 -17.24
CA PRO A 38 -6.93 19.66 -16.56
C PRO A 38 -7.21 19.44 -15.07
N ALA A 39 -6.84 18.27 -14.55
CA ALA A 39 -7.03 17.90 -13.16
C ALA A 39 -5.69 17.70 -12.45
N GLU A 40 -5.58 18.25 -11.23
CA GLU A 40 -4.48 17.97 -10.30
C GLU A 40 -5.01 17.03 -9.22
N ILE A 41 -4.47 15.81 -9.16
CA ILE A 41 -4.90 14.78 -8.20
C ILE A 41 -3.74 14.46 -7.27
N THR A 42 -3.96 14.64 -5.97
CA THR A 42 -3.02 14.25 -4.93
C THR A 42 -3.39 12.88 -4.40
N PHE A 43 -2.41 11.99 -4.29
CA PHE A 43 -2.59 10.67 -3.71
C PHE A 43 -1.95 10.61 -2.32
N THR A 44 -2.67 10.02 -1.37
CA THR A 44 -2.21 9.85 0.01
C THR A 44 -2.02 8.38 0.31
N ASN A 45 -0.81 7.96 0.66
CA ASN A 45 -0.53 6.62 1.13
C ASN A 45 -1.26 6.37 2.47
N THR A 46 -2.02 5.28 2.55
CA THR A 46 -2.66 4.79 3.77
C THR A 46 -2.24 3.35 4.08
N THR A 47 -1.04 2.97 3.62
CA THR A 47 -0.50 1.62 3.80
C THR A 47 -0.25 1.36 5.28
N THR A 48 -0.63 0.17 5.74
CA THR A 48 -0.40 -0.27 7.12
C THR A 48 0.49 -1.52 7.13
N GLY A 49 1.03 -1.88 8.29
CA GLY A 49 1.86 -3.09 8.44
C GLY A 49 3.36 -2.86 8.23
N CYS A 50 3.78 -1.72 7.68
CA CYS A 50 5.19 -1.35 7.65
C CYS A 50 5.67 -0.89 9.04
N THR A 51 6.69 -1.54 9.57
CA THR A 51 7.36 -1.21 10.84
C THR A 51 8.72 -0.56 10.64
N GLY A 52 9.41 -0.88 9.53
CA GLY A 52 10.66 -0.27 9.12
C GLY A 52 10.51 0.82 8.06
N ALA A 53 11.62 1.14 7.39
CA ALA A 53 11.62 2.04 6.24
C ALA A 53 10.83 1.44 5.08
N ALA A 54 9.99 2.26 4.44
CA ALA A 54 9.23 1.91 3.27
C ALA A 54 9.75 2.68 2.04
N THR A 55 9.66 2.05 0.88
CA THR A 55 9.85 2.71 -0.42
C THR A 55 8.57 2.63 -1.22
N TYR A 56 8.29 3.69 -1.98
CA TYR A 56 7.06 3.85 -2.75
C TYR A 56 7.39 3.92 -4.24
N TYR A 57 6.54 3.31 -5.05
CA TYR A 57 6.56 3.48 -6.50
C TYR A 57 5.14 3.61 -7.01
N TRP A 58 4.87 4.72 -7.67
CA TRP A 58 3.56 5.06 -8.20
C TRP A 58 3.58 5.01 -9.73
N LEU A 59 2.52 4.49 -10.31
CA LEU A 59 2.15 4.68 -11.71
C LEU A 59 0.79 5.37 -11.75
N ASP A 60 0.68 6.48 -12.46
CA ASP A 60 -0.55 7.26 -12.51
C ASP A 60 -1.56 6.75 -13.57
N GLY A 61 -1.13 5.80 -14.40
CA GLY A 61 -1.90 5.24 -15.51
C GLY A 61 -1.87 6.08 -16.79
N SER A 62 -1.38 7.32 -16.75
CA SER A 62 -1.15 8.18 -17.93
C SER A 62 0.23 7.95 -18.56
N GLY A 63 1.15 7.35 -17.79
CA GLY A 63 2.53 7.05 -18.19
C GLY A 63 3.57 7.69 -17.28
N ASP A 64 3.14 8.57 -16.36
CA ASP A 64 3.99 9.19 -15.36
C ASP A 64 4.13 8.30 -14.11
N ASN A 65 5.18 8.58 -13.33
CA ASN A 65 5.51 7.84 -12.12
C ASN A 65 6.09 8.73 -11.03
N SER A 66 6.14 8.22 -9.80
CA SER A 66 6.74 8.91 -8.66
C SER A 66 7.26 7.94 -7.61
N ASN A 67 8.29 8.36 -6.87
CA ASN A 67 8.79 7.65 -5.69
C ASN A 67 8.45 8.37 -4.37
N ASN A 68 7.70 9.47 -4.42
CA ASN A 68 7.25 10.17 -3.23
C ASN A 68 6.18 9.32 -2.51
N GLU A 69 6.12 9.43 -1.18
CA GLU A 69 5.09 8.75 -0.38
C GLU A 69 3.68 9.22 -0.76
N ASN A 70 3.51 10.53 -0.93
CA ASN A 70 2.24 11.17 -1.28
C ASN A 70 2.45 12.07 -2.52
N PRO A 71 2.37 11.52 -3.75
CA PRO A 71 2.61 12.29 -4.97
C PRO A 71 1.39 13.07 -5.42
N THR A 72 1.63 14.04 -6.31
CA THR A 72 0.59 14.75 -7.07
C THR A 72 0.86 14.54 -8.56
N PHE A 73 -0.18 14.17 -9.31
CA PHE A 73 -0.14 13.98 -10.76
C PHE A 73 -1.09 14.95 -11.48
N TYR A 74 -0.77 15.30 -12.73
CA TYR A 74 -1.54 16.21 -13.56
C TYR A 74 -2.12 15.49 -14.78
N TYR A 75 -3.44 15.44 -14.89
CA TYR A 75 -4.15 14.80 -15.99
C TYR A 75 -4.68 15.86 -16.94
N ASN A 76 -4.03 15.99 -18.11
CA ASN A 76 -4.32 17.04 -19.09
C ASN A 76 -5.42 16.67 -20.09
N SER A 77 -5.90 15.43 -20.09
CA SER A 77 -6.90 14.93 -21.03
C SER A 77 -7.91 14.06 -20.30
N GLY A 78 -9.12 13.98 -20.84
CA GLY A 78 -10.11 13.05 -20.35
C GLY A 78 -9.68 11.60 -20.61
N GLY A 79 -10.08 10.72 -19.71
CA GLY A 79 -9.73 9.30 -19.75
C GLY A 79 -10.01 8.61 -18.42
N THR A 80 -10.01 7.29 -18.48
CA THR A 80 -10.01 6.43 -17.29
C THR A 80 -8.57 5.99 -17.03
N TYR A 81 -8.06 6.30 -15.84
CA TYR A 81 -6.68 6.02 -15.47
C TYR A 81 -6.64 5.01 -14.32
N THR A 82 -5.88 3.93 -14.51
CA THR A 82 -5.60 2.94 -13.46
C THR A 82 -4.32 3.34 -12.74
N VAL A 83 -4.49 3.93 -11.57
CA VAL A 83 -3.40 4.33 -10.67
C VAL A 83 -2.94 3.11 -9.88
N SER A 84 -1.63 2.91 -9.77
CA SER A 84 -1.04 1.84 -8.98
C SER A 84 -0.03 2.41 -7.99
N LEU A 85 -0.06 1.88 -6.77
CA LEU A 85 0.97 2.06 -5.77
C LEU A 85 1.59 0.70 -5.46
N GLU A 86 2.91 0.61 -5.56
CA GLU A 86 3.74 -0.46 -5.01
C GLU A 86 4.47 0.05 -3.77
N VAL A 87 4.43 -0.72 -2.69
CA VAL A 87 5.16 -0.45 -1.44
C VAL A 87 6.08 -1.62 -1.16
N THR A 88 7.35 -1.31 -0.91
CA THR A 88 8.32 -2.27 -0.37
C THR A 88 8.71 -1.87 1.04
N CYS A 89 8.47 -2.73 2.01
CA CYS A 89 8.88 -2.53 3.41
C CYS A 89 9.02 -3.88 4.13
N ASP A 90 9.91 -3.95 5.12
CA ASP A 90 10.14 -5.15 5.96
C ASP A 90 10.42 -6.44 5.17
N GLY A 91 11.00 -6.33 3.97
CA GLY A 91 11.31 -7.45 3.09
C GLY A 91 10.13 -7.96 2.25
N PHE A 92 8.99 -7.28 2.30
CA PHE A 92 7.80 -7.56 1.49
C PHE A 92 7.62 -6.46 0.43
N THR A 93 7.08 -6.85 -0.72
CA THR A 93 6.67 -5.94 -1.79
C THR A 93 5.25 -6.29 -2.17
N GLU A 94 4.34 -5.33 -1.99
CA GLU A 94 2.92 -5.48 -2.27
C GLU A 94 2.43 -4.28 -3.09
N SER A 95 1.31 -4.42 -3.77
CA SER A 95 0.76 -3.36 -4.63
C SER A 95 -0.76 -3.28 -4.53
N ASN A 96 -1.31 -2.09 -4.76
CA ASN A 96 -2.74 -1.87 -4.90
C ASN A 96 -3.03 -0.93 -6.09
N THR A 97 -4.25 -0.97 -6.60
CA THR A 97 -4.70 -0.18 -7.74
C THR A 97 -6.03 0.50 -7.48
N MET A 98 -6.21 1.69 -8.03
CA MET A 98 -7.46 2.46 -8.00
C MET A 98 -7.73 3.03 -9.40
N GLU A 99 -8.98 2.99 -9.83
CA GLU A 99 -9.39 3.65 -11.07
C GLU A 99 -9.92 5.06 -10.76
N ILE A 100 -9.50 6.04 -11.54
CA ILE A 100 -10.06 7.39 -11.54
C ILE A 100 -10.56 7.75 -12.94
N THR A 101 -11.57 8.61 -13.01
CA THR A 101 -12.14 9.09 -14.29
C THR A 101 -11.94 10.60 -14.42
N ILE A 102 -11.29 11.01 -15.50
CA ILE A 102 -11.15 12.42 -15.88
C ILE A 102 -12.05 12.69 -17.08
N TYR A 103 -12.92 13.66 -16.97
CA TYR A 103 -13.81 14.08 -18.05
C TYR A 103 -13.13 15.13 -18.92
N ASP A 104 -13.31 15.03 -20.23
CA ASP A 104 -12.90 16.10 -21.14
C ASP A 104 -13.68 17.39 -20.86
N PRO A 105 -13.07 18.56 -21.10
CA PRO A 105 -13.80 19.82 -21.06
C PRO A 105 -14.90 19.85 -22.14
N PRO A 106 -15.96 20.64 -21.96
CA PRO A 106 -17.00 20.79 -22.97
C PRO A 106 -16.40 21.17 -24.33
N SER A 107 -16.73 20.43 -25.38
CA SER A 107 -16.41 20.82 -26.75
C SER A 107 -17.25 22.03 -27.16
N ALA A 108 -16.60 23.08 -27.67
CA ALA A 108 -17.27 24.28 -28.21
C ALA A 108 -18.00 24.02 -29.53
#